data_AF-A0A2H6FG74-F1
#
_entry.id   AF-A0A2H6FG74-F1
#
_cell.length_a   1.000
_cell.length_b   1.000
_cell.length_c   1.000
_cell.angle_alpha   90.00
_cell.angle_beta   90.00
_cell.angle_gamma   90.00
#
_symmetry.space_group_name_H-M   'P 1'
#
loop_
_entity.id
_entity.type
_entity.pdbx_description
1 polymer ?
#
loop_
_entity_poly.entity_id
_entity_poly.type
_entity_poly.pdbx_seq_one_letter_code
_entity_poly.pdbx_strand_id
1 'polypeptide(L)' 'MKERESKDKPACSIKSVPFPTEVTCPRCNAEIEIWSDEDETSCRLCGYVLYSHEKYTN' A
#
# COMPACT_ATOMS: atom_id res chain seq x y z
N MET A 1 -25.90 -0.01 42.41
CA MET A 1 -24.63 0.73 42.24
C MET A 1 -23.95 0.17 40.99
N LYS A 2 -23.90 1.00 39.95
CA LYS A 2 -23.05 1.01 38.74
C LYS A 2 -22.47 -0.32 38.22
N GLU A 3 -23.07 -0.72 37.11
CA GLU A 3 -22.50 -1.31 35.88
C GLU A 3 -20.98 -1.22 35.76
N ARG A 4 -20.32 -2.31 35.32
CA ARG A 4 -18.98 -2.27 34.72
C ARG A 4 -18.98 -3.14 33.46
N GLU A 5 -19.43 -2.48 32.41
CA GLU A 5 -19.11 -2.61 31.00
C GLU A 5 -18.12 -3.73 30.60
N SER A 6 -18.64 -4.71 29.85
CA SER A 6 -17.87 -5.59 28.98
C SER A 6 -17.04 -4.75 28.00
N LYS A 7 -15.71 -4.88 28.06
CA LYS A 7 -14.82 -4.25 27.09
C LYS A 7 -13.68 -5.19 26.75
N ASP A 8 -13.99 -6.22 25.99
CA ASP A 8 -12.98 -6.92 25.20
C ASP A 8 -13.36 -6.72 23.72
N LYS A 9 -12.96 -5.55 23.19
CA LYS A 9 -12.90 -5.35 21.75
C LYS A 9 -11.77 -6.24 21.26
N PRO A 10 -11.97 -7.14 20.29
CA PRO A 10 -10.83 -7.78 19.66
C PRO A 10 -10.00 -6.66 19.04
N ALA A 11 -8.76 -6.49 19.52
CA ALA A 11 -7.75 -5.73 18.80
C ALA A 11 -7.48 -6.51 17.52
N CYS A 12 -8.34 -6.33 16.53
CA CYS A 12 -8.04 -6.63 15.15
C CYS A 12 -6.89 -5.69 14.79
N SER A 13 -5.67 -6.12 15.10
CA SER A 13 -4.47 -5.54 14.51
C SER A 13 -4.65 -5.74 13.03
N ILE A 14 -5.14 -4.71 12.35
CA ILE A 14 -5.22 -4.64 10.90
C ILE A 14 -3.76 -4.70 10.45
N LYS A 15 -3.26 -5.91 10.25
CA LYS A 15 -2.05 -6.13 9.48
C LYS A 15 -2.45 -5.70 8.08
N SER A 16 -2.04 -4.51 7.67
CA SER A 16 -2.27 -4.02 6.31
C SER A 16 -1.68 -5.08 5.38
N VAL A 17 -2.56 -5.88 4.78
CA VAL A 17 -2.16 -6.86 3.79
C VAL A 17 -1.59 -6.06 2.61
N PRO A 18 -0.39 -6.41 2.10
CA PRO A 18 0.16 -5.71 0.95
C PRO A 18 -0.78 -5.92 -0.22
N PHE A 19 -1.26 -4.82 -0.81
CA PHE A 19 -2.13 -4.86 -1.98
C PHE A 19 -1.35 -4.36 -3.20
N PRO A 20 -1.48 -5.01 -4.36
CA PRO A 20 -0.93 -4.49 -5.61
C PRO A 20 -1.78 -3.31 -6.08
N THR A 21 -1.13 -2.22 -6.44
CA THR A 21 -1.71 -1.03 -7.06
C THR A 21 -1.30 -1.00 -8.53
N GLU A 22 -2.27 -1.04 -9.43
CA GLU A 22 -2.02 -0.92 -10.87
C GLU A 22 -1.73 0.53 -11.23
N VAL A 23 -0.54 0.80 -11.78
CA VAL A 23 -0.13 2.12 -12.25
C VAL A 23 0.36 2.02 -13.70
N THR A 24 0.26 3.12 -14.43
CA THR A 24 0.72 3.17 -15.81
C THR A 24 2.08 3.86 -15.89
N CYS A 25 3.02 3.26 -16.63
CA CYS A 25 4.33 3.83 -16.87
C CYS A 25 4.23 5.14 -17.66
N PRO A 26 4.76 6.27 -17.16
CA PRO A 26 4.72 7.54 -17.89
C PRO A 26 5.66 7.57 -19.11
N ARG A 27 6.53 6.56 -19.28
CA ARG A 27 7.51 6.49 -20.39
C ARG A 27 7.04 5.66 -21.58
N CYS A 28 6.41 4.53 -21.32
CA CYS A 28 6.01 3.57 -22.36
C CYS A 28 4.54 3.17 -22.28
N ASN A 29 3.77 3.76 -21.35
CA ASN A 29 2.37 3.44 -21.10
C ASN A 29 2.10 1.96 -20.74
N ALA A 30 3.11 1.23 -20.30
CA ALA A 30 2.97 -0.11 -19.75
C ALA A 30 2.15 -0.11 -18.45
N GLU A 31 1.33 -1.13 -18.26
CA GLU A 31 0.72 -1.43 -16.96
C GLU A 31 1.77 -2.06 -16.04
N ILE A 32 1.88 -1.53 -14.82
CA ILE A 32 2.84 -1.98 -13.82
C ILE A 32 2.12 -2.07 -12.48
N GLU A 33 2.37 -3.15 -11.76
CA GLU A 33 1.84 -3.35 -10.43
C GLU A 33 2.89 -2.91 -9.39
N ILE A 34 2.51 -2.00 -8.49
CA ILE A 34 3.31 -1.62 -7.31
C ILE A 34 2.65 -2.18 -6.07
N TRP A 35 3.36 -3.02 -5.32
CA TRP A 35 2.88 -3.50 -4.03
C TRP A 35 2.99 -2.41 -2.97
N SER A 36 2.00 -2.26 -2.10
CA SER A 36 2.07 -1.27 -0.99
C SER A 36 3.20 -1.52 0.02
N ASP A 37 3.81 -2.71 -0.01
CA ASP A 37 5.01 -3.03 0.78
C ASP A 37 6.31 -2.62 0.06
N GLU A 38 6.23 -2.32 -1.24
CA GLU A 38 7.36 -1.84 -2.03
C GLU A 38 7.28 -0.32 -2.25
N ASP A 39 8.36 0.38 -1.91
CA ASP A 39 8.50 1.82 -2.14
C ASP A 39 8.76 2.18 -3.63
N GLU A 40 9.23 1.21 -4.42
CA GLU A 40 9.54 1.39 -5.84
C GLU A 40 9.30 0.14 -6.68
N THR A 41 9.01 0.32 -7.96
CA THR A 41 8.94 -0.76 -8.96
C THR A 41 9.67 -0.34 -10.23
N SER A 42 10.16 -1.31 -10.99
CA SER A 42 10.75 -1.06 -12.30
C SER A 42 9.84 -1.54 -13.42
N CYS A 43 9.65 -0.69 -14.42
CA CYS A 43 8.91 -1.03 -15.62
C CYS A 43 9.63 -2.14 -16.38
N ARG A 44 8.97 -3.29 -16.55
CA ARG A 44 9.49 -4.43 -17.29
C ARG A 44 9.68 -4.17 -18.80
N LEU A 45 8.99 -3.15 -19.35
CA LEU A 45 9.04 -2.83 -20.78
C LEU A 45 10.14 -1.82 -21.15
N CYS A 46 10.33 -0.77 -20.35
CA CYS A 46 11.29 0.30 -20.68
C CYS A 46 12.41 0.48 -19.66
N GLY A 47 12.36 -0.21 -18.51
CA GLY A 47 13.32 -0.07 -17.42
C GLY A 47 13.15 1.19 -16.56
N TYR A 48 12.09 1.98 -16.77
CA TYR A 48 11.81 3.16 -15.94
C TYR A 48 11.38 2.77 -14.53
N VAL A 49 11.96 3.38 -13.50
CA VAL A 49 11.62 3.15 -12.09
C VAL A 49 10.51 4.11 -11.66
N LEU A 50 9.42 3.57 -11.11
CA LEU A 50 8.33 4.33 -10.50
C LEU A 50 8.37 4.16 -8.98
N TYR A 51 8.00 5.21 -8.26
CA TYR A 51 7.97 5.24 -6.80
C TYR A 51 6.52 5.29 -6.31
N SER A 52 6.16 4.47 -5.31
CA SER A 52 4.86 4.56 -4.64
C SER A 52 4.86 5.78 -3.72
N HIS A 53 4.00 6.75 -4.02
CA HIS A 53 4.02 8.07 -3.38
C HIS A 53 3.29 8.06 -2.02
N GLU A 54 3.67 7.17 -1.09
CA GLU A 54 3.06 7.07 0.25
C GLU A 54 3.95 7.65 1.38
N LYS A 55 5.10 8.25 1.07
CA LYS A 55 6.03 8.75 2.10
C LYS A 55 6.15 10.28 2.24
N TYR A 56 5.35 11.08 1.51
CA TYR A 56 5.37 12.54 1.63
C TYR A 56 4.17 13.07 2.45
N THR A 57 4.09 12.67 3.72
CA THR A 57 3.37 13.45 4.75
C THR A 57 4.26 13.52 5.98
N ASN A 58 5.11 14.55 6.06
CA ASN A 58 5.52 15.26 7.28
C ASN A 58 6.23 16.56 6.89
#